data_AF-A0A521VES3-F1
#
_entry.id   AF-A0A521VES3-F1
#
_cell.length_a   1.000
_cell.length_b   1.000
_cell.length_c   1.000
_cell.angle_alpha   90.00
_cell.angle_beta   90.00
_cell.angle_gamma   90.00
#
_symmetry.space_group_name_H-M   'P 1'
#
loop_
_entity.id
_entity.type
_entity.pdbx_description
1 polymer ?
#
loop_
_entity_poly.entity_id
_entity_poly.type
_entity_poly.pdbx_seq_one_letter_code
_entity_poly.pdbx_strand_id
1 'polypeptide(L)'
;MRWLAGFSLAAVLAGCATPAERAAQAEREIDEMIQVYGPACERLGYRGGTDPWRDCVLRLNANETYRRTPATTTCFGHRGFFHCSTY
;
A
#
# COMPACT_ATOMS: atom_id res chain seq x y z
N MET A 1 -17.61 31.92 -23.91
CA MET A 1 -18.38 31.05 -22.98
C MET A 1 -18.60 29.60 -23.44
N ARG A 2 -18.59 29.25 -24.75
CA ARG A 2 -18.80 27.86 -25.23
C ARG A 2 -17.67 26.87 -24.91
N TRP A 3 -16.46 27.35 -24.63
CA TRP A 3 -15.30 26.52 -24.27
C TRP A 3 -15.29 26.08 -22.79
N LEU A 4 -15.86 26.90 -21.90
CA LEU A 4 -15.93 26.60 -20.47
C LEU A 4 -16.88 25.44 -20.16
N ALA A 5 -17.94 25.27 -20.95
CA ALA A 5 -18.89 24.16 -20.79
C ALA A 5 -18.28 22.78 -21.13
N GLY A 6 -17.31 22.71 -22.04
CA GLY A 6 -16.62 21.46 -22.39
C GLY A 6 -15.61 21.02 -21.31
N PHE A 7 -14.93 21.97 -20.69
CA PHE A 7 -13.92 21.69 -19.66
C PHE A 7 -14.53 21.15 -18.36
N SER A 8 -15.71 21.66 -17.99
CA SER A 8 -16.44 21.22 -16.79
C SER A 8 -16.91 19.77 -16.87
N LEU A 9 -17.26 19.26 -18.07
CA LEU A 9 -17.71 17.89 -18.24
C LEU A 9 -16.56 16.87 -18.13
N ALA A 10 -15.36 17.23 -18.61
CA ALA A 10 -14.16 16.41 -18.47
C ALA A 10 -13.66 16.34 -17.01
N ALA A 11 -13.82 17.42 -16.23
CA ALA A 11 -13.42 17.46 -14.83
C ALA A 11 -14.28 16.53 -13.93
N VAL A 12 -15.55 16.29 -14.28
CA VAL A 12 -16.43 15.37 -13.53
C VAL A 12 -16.10 13.91 -13.81
N LEU A 13 -15.58 13.58 -14.99
CA LEU A 13 -15.15 12.21 -15.36
C LEU A 13 -13.81 11.82 -14.72
N ALA A 14 -12.94 12.78 -14.41
CA ALA A 14 -11.65 12.51 -13.76
C ALA A 14 -11.77 12.18 -12.25
N GLY A 15 -12.93 12.40 -11.64
CA GLY A 15 -13.18 12.17 -10.21
C GLY A 15 -13.58 10.73 -9.84
N CYS A 16 -13.86 9.86 -10.81
CA CYS A 16 -14.25 8.48 -10.57
C CYS A 16 -13.12 7.53 -10.99
N ALA A 17 -12.17 7.25 -10.09
CA ALA A 17 -11.38 6.03 -10.23
C ALA A 17 -12.36 4.86 -10.36
N THR A 18 -12.45 4.30 -11.56
CA THR A 18 -13.46 3.29 -11.86
C THR A 18 -13.15 2.03 -11.07
N PRO A 19 -14.14 1.23 -10.66
CA PRO A 19 -13.89 -0.03 -9.97
C PRO A 19 -12.99 -0.97 -10.79
N ALA A 20 -13.05 -0.89 -12.13
CA ALA A 20 -12.19 -1.65 -13.03
C ALA A 20 -10.71 -1.25 -12.91
N GLU A 21 -10.40 0.05 -12.84
CA GLU A 21 -9.02 0.52 -12.66
C GLU A 21 -8.44 0.11 -11.31
N ARG A 22 -9.25 0.15 -10.24
CA ARG A 22 -8.80 -0.31 -8.90
C ARG A 22 -8.51 -1.81 -8.88
N ALA A 23 -9.35 -2.62 -9.52
CA ALA A 23 -9.12 -4.06 -9.63
C ALA A 23 -7.81 -4.35 -10.39
N ALA A 24 -7.61 -3.71 -11.54
CA ALA A 24 -6.38 -3.86 -12.34
C ALA A 24 -5.12 -3.35 -11.62
N GLN A 25 -5.26 -2.39 -10.71
CA GLN A 25 -4.16 -1.96 -9.84
C GLN A 25 -3.86 -3.02 -8.77
N ALA A 26 -4.88 -3.55 -8.09
CA ALA A 26 -4.69 -4.57 -7.07
C ALA A 26 -4.07 -5.86 -7.63
N GLU A 27 -4.43 -6.26 -8.85
CA GLU A 27 -3.81 -7.41 -9.54
C GLU A 27 -2.29 -7.22 -9.71
N ARG A 28 -1.88 -6.03 -10.17
CA ARG A 28 -0.46 -5.69 -10.34
C ARG A 28 0.31 -5.69 -9.01
N GLU A 29 -0.31 -5.17 -7.96
CA GLU A 29 0.27 -5.19 -6.61
C GLU A 29 0.46 -6.63 -6.10
N ILE A 30 -0.49 -7.53 -6.38
CA ILE A 30 -0.35 -8.96 -6.04
C ILE A 30 0.78 -9.62 -6.84
N ASP A 31 0.85 -9.37 -8.15
CA ASP A 31 1.91 -9.93 -9.00
C ASP A 31 3.30 -9.51 -8.51
N GLU A 32 3.47 -8.24 -8.12
CA GLU A 32 4.71 -7.74 -7.55
C GLU A 32 5.04 -8.43 -6.22
N MET A 33 4.07 -8.57 -5.31
CA MET A 33 4.27 -9.29 -4.05
C MET A 33 4.70 -10.74 -4.26
N ILE A 34 4.09 -11.43 -5.22
CA ILE A 34 4.44 -12.82 -5.56
C ILE A 34 5.87 -12.88 -6.10
N GLN A 35 6.25 -11.97 -7.00
CA GLN A 35 7.60 -11.93 -7.57
C GLN A 35 8.67 -11.67 -6.50
N VAL A 36 8.39 -10.77 -5.55
CA VAL A 36 9.34 -10.37 -4.51
C VAL A 36 9.44 -11.41 -3.38
N TYR A 37 8.30 -11.86 -2.84
CA TYR A 37 8.27 -12.69 -1.63
C TYR A 37 8.02 -14.18 -1.90
N GLY A 38 7.44 -14.54 -3.04
CA GLY A 38 7.15 -15.93 -3.42
C GLY A 38 8.38 -16.85 -3.32
N PRO A 39 9.55 -16.48 -3.89
CA PRO A 39 10.77 -17.28 -3.78
C PRO A 39 11.30 -17.43 -2.34
N ALA A 40 11.03 -16.48 -1.45
CA ALA A 40 11.38 -16.62 -0.04
C ALA A 40 10.48 -17.66 0.64
N CYS A 41 9.17 -17.63 0.37
CA CYS A 41 8.22 -18.61 0.89
C CYS A 41 8.48 -20.02 0.35
N GLU A 42 8.87 -20.17 -0.91
CA GLU A 42 9.28 -21.47 -1.46
C GLU A 42 10.53 -22.02 -0.77
N ARG A 43 11.53 -21.17 -0.50
CA ARG A 43 12.72 -21.56 0.28
C ARG A 43 12.39 -21.95 1.73
N LEU A 44 11.30 -21.43 2.28
CA LEU A 44 10.77 -21.85 3.60
C LEU A 44 9.99 -23.17 3.52
N GLY A 45 9.83 -23.76 2.33
CA GLY A 45 9.18 -25.06 2.13
C GLY A 45 7.69 -24.99 1.81
N TYR A 46 7.12 -23.80 1.62
CA TYR A 46 5.74 -23.66 1.19
C TYR A 46 5.60 -23.98 -0.31
N ARG A 47 4.59 -24.77 -0.68
CA ARG A 47 4.28 -25.06 -2.08
C ARG A 47 3.60 -23.86 -2.74
N GLY A 48 4.16 -23.36 -3.84
CA GLY A 48 3.58 -22.26 -4.63
C GLY A 48 2.11 -22.49 -4.98
N GLY A 49 1.33 -21.41 -4.97
CA GLY A 49 -0.11 -21.43 -5.29
C GLY A 49 -1.02 -22.03 -4.22
N THR A 50 -0.50 -22.44 -3.06
CA THR A 50 -1.30 -22.93 -1.94
C THR A 50 -1.66 -21.83 -0.94
N ASP A 51 -2.71 -22.03 -0.14
CA ASP A 51 -3.12 -21.07 0.90
C ASP A 51 -2.01 -20.76 1.90
N PRO A 52 -1.25 -21.74 2.43
CA PRO A 52 -0.13 -21.46 3.32
C PRO A 52 0.98 -20.63 2.66
N TRP A 53 1.23 -20.82 1.36
CA TRP A 53 2.19 -20.02 0.61
C TRP A 53 1.69 -18.58 0.44
N ARG A 54 0.40 -18.38 0.13
CA ARG A 54 -0.20 -17.04 0.02
C ARG A 54 -0.16 -16.28 1.34
N ASP A 55 -0.46 -16.96 2.46
CA ASP A 55 -0.33 -16.38 3.80
C ASP A 55 1.10 -15.92 4.09
N CYS A 56 2.10 -16.74 3.74
CA CYS A 56 3.51 -16.37 3.88
C CYS A 56 3.86 -15.10 3.10
N VAL A 57 3.45 -15.01 1.82
CA VAL A 57 3.69 -13.83 0.96
C VAL A 57 3.07 -12.58 1.58
N LEU A 58 1.81 -12.65 2.01
CA LEU A 58 1.09 -11.53 2.62
C LEU A 58 1.74 -11.10 3.95
N ARG A 59 2.18 -12.05 4.78
CA ARG A 59 2.85 -11.75 6.06
C ARG A 59 4.19 -11.06 5.86
N LEU A 60 4.98 -11.49 4.88
CA LEU A 60 6.26 -10.84 4.57
C LEU A 60 6.04 -9.40 4.07
N ASN A 61 5.06 -9.19 3.18
CA ASN A 61 4.72 -7.85 2.72
C ASN A 61 4.24 -6.91 3.85
N ALA A 62 3.40 -7.44 4.75
CA ALA A 62 2.92 -6.68 5.91
C ALA A 62 4.07 -6.29 6.85
N ASN A 63 5.04 -7.18 7.05
CA ASN A 63 6.22 -6.90 7.86
C ASN A 63 7.09 -5.79 7.24
N GLU A 64 7.31 -5.83 5.94
CA GLU A 64 8.06 -4.80 5.22
C GLU A 64 7.35 -3.45 5.28
N THR A 65 6.03 -3.42 5.07
CA THR A 65 5.21 -2.22 5.21
C THR A 65 5.35 -1.61 6.61
N TYR A 66 5.29 -2.44 7.64
CA TYR A 66 5.49 -1.99 9.02
C TYR A 66 6.89 -1.39 9.23
N ARG A 67 7.94 -2.02 8.69
CA ARG A 67 9.33 -1.51 8.77
C ARG A 67 9.54 -0.19 8.02
N ARG A 68 8.84 0.01 6.91
CA ARG A 68 8.91 1.24 6.10
C ARG A 68 8.06 2.37 6.65
N THR A 69 7.10 2.07 7.53
CA THR A 69 6.27 3.12 8.13
C THR A 69 7.16 4.00 9.01
N PRO A 70 7.33 5.29 8.69
CA PRO A 70 8.18 6.16 9.47
C PRO A 70 7.59 6.29 10.88
N ALA A 71 8.40 5.99 11.88
CA ALA A 71 7.98 6.13 13.26
C ALA A 71 7.68 7.61 13.53
N THR A 72 6.48 7.89 14.04
CA THR A 72 6.04 9.25 14.32
C THR A 72 6.50 9.63 15.72
N THR A 73 7.42 10.57 15.82
CA THR A 73 7.83 11.12 17.12
C THR A 73 6.93 12.30 17.48
N THR A 74 6.11 12.13 18.50
CA THR A 74 5.32 13.21 19.08
C THR A 74 6.01 13.71 20.33
N CYS A 75 6.27 15.02 20.39
CA CYS A 75 6.87 15.68 21.55
C CYS A 75 5.87 16.65 22.15
N PHE A 76 5.50 16.43 23.41
CA PHE A 76 4.64 17.33 24.17
C PHE A 76 5.46 18.01 25.26
N GLY A 77 5.38 19.33 25.35
CA GLY A 77 6.14 20.07 26.35
C GLY A 77 6.34 21.56 26.07
N HIS A 78 7.08 22.19 26.97
CA HIS A 78 7.42 23.61 27.00
C HIS A 78 8.87 23.77 27.46
N ARG A 79 9.46 24.94 27.27
CA ARG A 79 10.91 25.19 27.34
C ARG A 79 11.55 24.55 28.60
N GLY A 80 12.34 23.50 28.40
CA GLY A 80 13.06 22.76 29.45
C GLY A 80 12.51 21.37 29.77
N PHE A 81 11.26 21.05 29.40
CA PHE A 81 10.64 19.74 29.61
C PHE A 81 9.83 19.35 28.37
N PHE A 82 10.47 18.61 27.46
CA PHE A 82 9.78 17.92 26.38
C PHE A 82 9.76 16.43 26.69
N HIS A 83 8.57 15.83 26.65
CA HIS A 83 8.43 14.38 26.67
C HIS A 83 8.11 13.93 25.25
N CYS A 84 9.06 13.24 24.63
CA CYS A 84 8.92 12.70 23.29
C CYS A 84 8.62 11.21 23.36
N SER A 85 7.61 10.77 22.64
CA SER A 85 7.32 9.35 22.42
C SER A 85 7.24 9.06 20.92
N THR A 86 7.78 7.91 20.53
CA THR A 86 7.85 7.46 19.13
C THR A 86 7.02 6.19 19.00
N TYR A 87 6.11 6.19 18.02
CA TYR A 87 5.20 5.07 17.73
C TYR A 87 5.18 4.76 16.24
#